data_AF-A0A2P5XDI2-F1
#
_entry.id   AF-A0A2P5XDI2-F1
#
_cell.length_a   1.000
_cell.length_b   1.000
_cell.length_c   1.000
_cell.angle_alpha   90.00
_cell.angle_beta   90.00
_cell.angle_gamma   90.00
#
_symmetry.space_group_name_H-M   'P 1'
#
loop_
_entity.id
_entity.type
_entity.pdbx_description
1 polymer ?
#
loop_
_entity_poly.entity_id
_entity_poly.type
_entity_poly.pdbx_seq_one_letter_code
_entity_poly.pdbx_strand_id
1 'polypeptide(L)'
;MEVIRRKCGFQNRVDVESDGQSTGLSLGWHSNCKVSLRSFSRRHIDVMIDEDTKWNTWRCTGFYGAAVGKKKGGLPRRKLQMSKFQKALSDFTLTDLSYVGQWFTWVRGKTSENNIRERLDRGVANEV
;
A
#
# COMPACT_ATOMS: atom_id res chain seq x y z
N MET A 1 -14.50 5.99 0.57
CA MET A 1 -13.96 4.75 -0.01
C MET A 1 -15.00 3.91 -0.75
N GLU A 2 -16.26 3.86 -0.29
CA GLU A 2 -17.31 3.01 -0.89
C GLU A 2 -17.55 3.24 -2.40
N VAL A 3 -17.57 4.48 -2.88
CA VAL A 3 -17.76 4.78 -4.32
C VAL A 3 -16.60 4.25 -5.17
N ILE A 4 -15.37 4.39 -4.68
CA ILE A 4 -14.16 3.92 -5.39
C ILE A 4 -14.17 2.39 -5.44
N ARG A 5 -14.46 1.74 -4.30
CA ARG A 5 -14.58 0.28 -4.20
C ARG A 5 -15.55 -0.28 -5.24
N ARG A 6 -16.75 0.30 -5.34
CA ARG A 6 -17.77 -0.13 -6.32
C ARG A 6 -17.31 0.09 -7.76
N LYS A 7 -16.68 1.22 -8.06
CA LYS A 7 -16.12 1.50 -9.40
C LYS A 7 -15.00 0.54 -9.79
N CYS A 8 -14.21 0.09 -8.82
CA CYS A 8 -13.16 -0.92 -9.04
C CYS A 8 -13.69 -2.36 -9.03
N GLY A 9 -14.98 -2.59 -8.77
CA GLY A 9 -15.58 -3.92 -8.77
C GLY A 9 -15.17 -4.81 -7.59
N PHE A 10 -14.61 -4.23 -6.52
CA PHE A 10 -14.22 -5.00 -5.33
C PHE A 10 -15.43 -5.26 -4.45
N GLN A 11 -15.73 -6.52 -4.16
CA GLN A 11 -16.87 -6.92 -3.32
C GLN A 11 -16.55 -6.80 -1.83
N ASN A 12 -15.29 -7.07 -1.45
CA ASN A 12 -14.84 -7.14 -0.07
C ASN A 12 -13.90 -5.98 0.26
N ARG A 13 -13.78 -5.65 1.56
CA ARG A 13 -12.83 -4.65 2.05
C ARG A 13 -12.46 -4.81 3.52
N VAL A 14 -11.33 -4.23 3.89
CA VAL A 14 -10.96 -3.84 5.25
C VAL A 14 -10.64 -2.36 5.24
N ASP A 15 -11.24 -1.62 6.17
CA ASP A 15 -10.98 -0.21 6.38
C ASP A 15 -10.31 -0.02 7.75
N VAL A 16 -9.22 0.74 7.79
CA VAL A 16 -8.52 1.14 9.02
C VAL A 16 -8.70 2.64 9.18
N GLU A 17 -9.45 3.04 10.20
CA GLU A 17 -9.72 4.44 10.48
C GLU A 17 -8.45 5.20 10.91
N SER A 18 -8.51 6.51 10.74
CA SER A 18 -7.48 7.42 11.24
C SER A 18 -8.06 8.19 12.42
N ASP A 19 -7.35 8.24 13.56
CA ASP A 19 -7.71 9.19 14.62
C ASP A 19 -7.41 10.64 14.15
N GLY A 20 -8.35 11.29 13.47
CA GLY A 20 -8.26 12.69 13.02
C GLY A 20 -8.68 12.96 11.56
N GLN A 21 -8.19 14.07 10.98
CA GLN A 21 -8.60 14.61 9.66
C GLN A 21 -8.16 13.79 8.42
N SER A 22 -7.46 12.65 8.58
CA SER A 22 -6.99 11.87 7.43
C SER A 22 -7.96 10.77 7.02
N THR A 23 -8.12 10.59 5.72
CA THR A 23 -8.83 9.46 5.12
C THR A 23 -8.04 8.18 5.44
N GLY A 24 -8.63 7.28 6.23
CA GLY A 24 -8.02 6.02 6.65
C GLY A 24 -7.52 5.12 5.51
N LEU A 25 -6.88 4.00 5.87
CA LEU A 25 -6.42 3.00 4.90
C LEU A 25 -7.57 2.07 4.51
N SER A 26 -7.59 1.64 3.26
CA SER A 26 -8.57 0.66 2.79
C SER A 26 -7.88 -0.35 1.89
N LEU A 27 -8.15 -1.63 2.11
CA LEU A 27 -7.78 -2.72 1.24
C LEU A 27 -9.06 -3.33 0.67
N GLY A 28 -9.23 -3.33 -0.65
CA GLY A 28 -10.36 -3.96 -1.34
C GLY A 28 -9.92 -5.15 -2.18
N TRP A 29 -10.75 -6.18 -2.26
CA TRP A 29 -10.47 -7.37 -3.07
C TRP A 29 -11.75 -7.98 -3.68
N HIS A 30 -11.55 -8.84 -4.67
CA HIS A 30 -12.62 -9.57 -5.32
C HIS A 30 -13.10 -10.76 -4.48
N SER A 31 -14.36 -11.17 -4.65
CA SER A 31 -14.96 -12.28 -3.88
C SER A 31 -14.35 -13.65 -4.16
N ASN A 32 -13.60 -13.80 -5.25
CA ASN A 32 -12.87 -15.02 -5.58
C ASN A 32 -11.51 -15.12 -4.87
N CYS A 33 -11.09 -14.10 -4.11
CA CYS A 33 -9.89 -14.16 -3.29
C CYS A 33 -10.26 -14.40 -1.83
N LYS A 34 -9.73 -15.46 -1.22
CA LYS A 34 -9.88 -15.72 0.20
C LYS A 34 -8.79 -14.98 0.97
N VAL A 35 -9.19 -13.93 1.67
CA VAL A 35 -8.28 -13.01 2.37
C VAL A 35 -8.61 -12.99 3.87
N SER A 36 -7.60 -13.19 4.70
CA SER A 36 -7.72 -13.13 6.17
C SER A 36 -6.84 -12.03 6.74
N LEU A 37 -7.42 -11.11 7.51
CA LEU A 37 -6.69 -10.03 8.17
C LEU A 37 -5.79 -10.60 9.28
N ARG A 38 -4.50 -10.28 9.23
CA ARG A 38 -3.52 -10.72 10.24
C ARG A 38 -3.17 -9.61 11.23
N SER A 39 -2.88 -8.42 10.74
CA SER A 39 -2.61 -7.25 11.59
C SER A 39 -2.87 -5.95 10.83
N PHE A 40 -3.00 -4.84 11.56
CA PHE A 40 -3.12 -3.52 10.96
C PHE A 40 -2.60 -2.43 11.90
N SER A 41 -2.31 -1.27 11.33
CA SER A 41 -2.06 -0.02 12.04
C SER A 41 -2.45 1.16 11.16
N ARG A 42 -2.27 2.40 11.67
CA ARG A 42 -2.45 3.63 10.89
C ARG A 42 -1.55 3.72 9.64
N ARG A 43 -0.55 2.85 9.52
CA ARG A 43 0.43 2.86 8.42
C ARG A 43 0.55 1.51 7.72
N HIS A 44 -0.19 0.48 8.12
CA HIS A 44 -0.14 -0.80 7.42
C HIS A 44 -1.42 -1.62 7.52
N ILE A 45 -1.67 -2.45 6.52
CA ILE A 45 -2.63 -3.54 6.55
C ILE A 45 -1.88 -4.81 6.13
N ASP A 46 -2.00 -5.87 6.92
CA ASP A 46 -1.30 -7.13 6.69
C ASP A 46 -2.31 -8.28 6.63
N VAL A 47 -2.28 -9.05 5.54
CA VAL A 47 -3.26 -10.09 5.24
C VAL A 47 -2.60 -11.38 4.76
N MET A 48 -3.27 -12.49 5.02
CA MET A 48 -3.01 -13.79 4.44
C MET A 48 -3.96 -13.99 3.25
N ILE A 49 -3.44 -14.49 2.13
CA ILE A 49 -4.20 -14.76 0.91
C ILE A 49 -4.07 -16.25 0.64
N ASP A 50 -5.20 -16.96 0.72
CA ASP A 50 -5.30 -18.36 0.38
C ASP A 50 -5.74 -18.48 -1.08
N GLU A 51 -4.92 -19.15 -1.88
CA GLU A 51 -5.36 -19.60 -3.20
C GLU A 51 -6.00 -20.99 -3.09
N ASP A 52 -6.93 -21.31 -4.01
CA ASP A 52 -7.71 -22.55 -3.96
C ASP A 52 -6.86 -23.84 -4.13
N THR A 53 -5.57 -23.70 -4.38
CA THR A 53 -4.62 -24.83 -4.40
C THR A 53 -4.08 -25.05 -2.98
N LYS A 54 -4.12 -26.31 -2.51
CA LYS A 54 -3.87 -26.74 -1.13
C LYS A 54 -2.56 -26.26 -0.46
N TRP A 55 -1.67 -25.59 -1.19
CA TRP A 55 -0.32 -25.21 -0.72
C TRP A 55 0.13 -23.83 -1.22
N ASN A 56 -0.77 -22.96 -1.69
CA ASN A 56 -0.38 -21.65 -2.20
C ASN A 56 -1.02 -20.51 -1.39
N THR A 57 -0.69 -20.49 -0.09
CA THR A 57 -0.99 -19.36 0.78
C THR A 57 0.21 -18.41 0.78
N TRP A 58 -0.03 -17.15 0.50
CA TRP A 58 0.99 -16.10 0.57
C TRP A 58 0.50 -14.95 1.43
N ARG A 59 1.44 -14.12 1.86
CA ARG A 59 1.18 -12.96 2.71
C ARG A 59 1.35 -11.69 1.92
N CYS A 60 0.46 -10.75 2.13
CA CYS A 60 0.52 -9.41 1.56
C CYS A 60 0.48 -8.36 2.66
N THR A 61 1.41 -7.42 2.64
CA THR A 61 1.42 -6.25 3.52
C THR A 61 1.37 -4.96 2.70
N GLY A 62 0.33 -4.17 2.90
CA GLY A 62 0.23 -2.80 2.41
C GLY A 62 0.81 -1.82 3.42
N PHE A 63 1.67 -0.89 2.99
CA PHE A 63 2.24 0.19 3.79
C PHE A 63 1.81 1.57 3.26
N TYR A 64 1.52 2.48 4.19
CA TYR A 64 1.25 3.88 3.92
C TYR A 64 2.31 4.80 4.52
N GLY A 65 2.74 5.80 3.75
CA GLY A 65 3.77 6.76 4.15
C GLY A 65 5.20 6.24 4.01
N ALA A 66 5.39 5.00 3.55
CA ALA A 66 6.67 4.42 3.20
C ALA A 66 7.13 4.90 1.81
N ALA A 67 7.46 6.19 1.72
CA ALA A 67 7.89 6.84 0.49
C ALA A 67 9.28 6.33 0.05
N VAL A 68 9.29 5.22 -0.67
CA VAL A 68 10.48 4.71 -1.37
C VAL A 68 10.23 4.89 -2.86
N GLY A 69 11.16 5.52 -3.58
CA GLY A 69 11.07 5.73 -5.03
C GLY A 69 10.96 7.21 -5.45
N LYS A 70 10.37 7.45 -6.62
CA LYS A 70 10.33 8.78 -7.24
C LYS A 70 9.45 9.75 -6.47
N LYS A 71 10.00 10.92 -6.14
CA LYS A 71 9.29 12.11 -5.68
C LYS A 71 9.48 13.21 -6.73
N LYS A 72 8.42 13.95 -7.04
CA LYS A 72 8.49 15.16 -7.87
C LYS A 72 8.12 16.36 -7.02
N GLY A 73 8.91 17.44 -7.12
CA GLY A 73 8.71 18.68 -6.36
C GLY A 73 9.02 18.57 -4.86
N GLY A 74 9.16 19.74 -4.22
CA GLY A 74 9.51 19.86 -2.81
C GLY A 74 10.93 19.37 -2.47
N LEU A 75 11.25 19.34 -1.17
CA LEU A 75 12.57 18.91 -0.71
C LEU A 75 12.79 17.40 -0.92
N PRO A 76 14.00 16.96 -1.31
CA PRO A 76 14.34 15.55 -1.36
C PRO A 76 14.08 14.84 -0.03
N ARG A 77 13.57 13.61 -0.09
CA ARG A 77 13.42 12.76 1.10
C ARG A 77 14.79 12.40 1.67
N ARG A 78 14.87 12.24 2.99
CA ARG A 78 16.09 11.74 3.65
C ARG A 78 16.40 10.32 3.16
N LYS A 79 17.56 10.15 2.51
CA LYS A 79 18.03 8.86 1.95
C LYS A 79 18.04 7.72 2.98
N LEU A 80 18.33 8.02 4.24
CA LEU A 80 18.41 7.04 5.32
C LEU A 80 17.08 6.32 5.60
N GLN A 81 15.94 6.99 5.40
CA GLN A 81 14.63 6.35 5.57
C GLN A 81 14.38 5.30 4.46
N MET A 82 14.80 5.61 3.24
CA MET A 82 14.65 4.73 2.09
C MET A 82 15.54 3.49 2.20
N SER A 83 16.79 3.66 2.67
CA SER A 83 17.72 2.53 2.82
C SER A 83 17.25 1.54 3.89
N LYS A 84 16.70 2.02 5.02
CA LYS A 84 16.14 1.15 6.07
C LYS A 84 14.96 0.33 5.55
N PHE A 85 14.07 0.93 4.76
CA PHE A 85 12.94 0.22 4.18
C PHE A 85 13.39 -0.81 3.14
N GLN A 86 14.28 -0.44 2.22
CA GLN A 86 14.85 -1.39 1.24
C GLN A 86 15.57 -2.56 1.92
N LYS A 87 16.33 -2.27 2.97
CA LYS A 87 16.98 -3.31 3.78
C LYS A 87 15.94 -4.24 4.41
N ALA A 88 14.87 -3.70 4.99
CA ALA A 88 13.80 -4.53 5.54
C ALA A 88 13.15 -5.43 4.46
N LEU A 89 12.89 -4.90 3.26
CA LEU A 89 12.36 -5.74 2.17
C LEU A 89 13.31 -6.90 1.83
N SER A 90 14.62 -6.62 1.76
CA SER A 90 15.63 -7.63 1.50
C SER A 90 15.72 -8.66 2.63
N ASP A 91 15.73 -8.22 3.89
CA ASP A 91 15.91 -9.07 5.06
C ASP A 91 14.73 -10.04 5.25
N PHE A 92 13.52 -9.60 4.87
CA PHE A 92 12.29 -10.39 5.01
C PHE A 92 11.82 -11.03 3.68
N THR A 93 12.65 -11.03 2.64
CA THR A 93 12.32 -11.58 1.31
C THR A 93 10.99 -11.06 0.76
N LEU A 94 10.68 -9.79 1.04
CA LEU A 94 9.44 -9.15 0.62
C LEU A 94 9.59 -8.61 -0.80
N THR A 95 8.74 -9.09 -1.69
CA THR A 95 8.66 -8.66 -3.09
C THR A 95 7.67 -7.52 -3.24
N ASP A 96 8.06 -6.40 -3.87
CA ASP A 96 7.14 -5.30 -4.19
C ASP A 96 6.14 -5.78 -5.25
N LEU A 97 4.84 -5.71 -4.95
CA LEU A 97 3.76 -6.16 -5.84
C LEU A 97 3.53 -5.23 -7.05
N SER A 98 4.38 -4.21 -7.21
CA SER A 98 4.29 -3.20 -8.26
C SER A 98 2.96 -2.43 -8.22
N TYR A 99 2.46 -1.98 -9.37
CA TYR A 99 1.19 -1.26 -9.53
C TYR A 99 0.78 -1.23 -10.99
N VAL A 100 -0.50 -0.98 -11.22
CA VAL A 100 -1.06 -0.69 -12.53
C VAL A 100 -1.58 0.74 -12.54
N GLY A 101 -1.31 1.49 -13.61
CA GLY A 101 -1.82 2.85 -13.80
C GLY A 101 -0.89 3.95 -13.28
N GLN A 102 -1.37 4.75 -12.32
CA GLN A 102 -0.65 5.96 -11.88
C GLN A 102 0.40 5.66 -10.82
N TRP A 103 1.66 6.06 -11.06
CA TRP A 103 2.77 5.80 -10.13
C TRP A 103 2.63 6.55 -8.80
N PHE A 104 2.12 7.79 -8.84
CA PHE A 104 1.98 8.65 -7.67
C PHE A 104 0.60 8.47 -7.03
N THR A 105 0.61 8.16 -5.73
CA THR A 105 -0.61 7.91 -4.95
C THR A 105 -0.97 9.10 -4.06
N TRP A 106 -0.09 10.10 -3.97
CA TRP A 106 -0.34 11.34 -3.25
C TRP A 106 0.14 12.56 -4.04
N VAL A 107 -0.68 13.62 -4.02
CA VAL A 107 -0.39 14.91 -4.64
C VAL A 107 -0.77 16.04 -3.69
N ARG A 108 0.10 17.04 -3.57
CA ARG A 108 -0.18 18.32 -2.90
C ARG A 108 0.20 19.48 -3.80
N GLY A 109 -0.53 20.58 -3.68
CA GLY A 109 -0.29 21.78 -4.46
C GLY A 109 -0.92 21.71 -5.85
N LYS A 110 -1.34 22.87 -6.36
CA LYS A 110 -2.08 23.02 -7.61
C LYS A 110 -1.26 23.72 -8.70
N THR A 111 -0.18 24.42 -8.35
CA THR A 111 0.66 25.16 -9.31
C THR A 111 1.94 24.38 -9.60
N SER A 112 2.56 24.63 -10.75
CA SER A 112 3.86 24.01 -11.11
C SER A 112 4.94 24.21 -10.02
N GLU A 113 4.92 25.35 -9.34
CA GLU A 113 5.89 25.74 -8.31
C GLU A 113 5.72 24.97 -6.99
N ASN A 114 4.48 24.63 -6.61
CA ASN A 114 4.19 23.96 -5.33
C ASN A 114 3.68 22.53 -5.49
N ASN A 115 3.63 22.00 -6.71
CA ASN A 115 3.15 20.65 -6.98
C ASN A 115 4.17 19.62 -6.51
N ILE A 116 3.77 18.88 -5.48
CA ILE A 116 4.52 17.76 -4.93
C ILE A 116 3.76 16.48 -5.22
N ARG A 117 4.44 15.49 -5.78
CA ARG A 117 3.89 14.15 -6.02
C ARG A 117 4.77 13.10 -5.39
N GLU A 118 4.15 12.18 -4.66
CA GLU A 118 4.82 11.08 -3.99
C GLU A 118 4.02 9.79 -4.18
N ARG A 119 4.72 8.66 -4.09
CA ARG A 119 4.11 7.36 -3.89
C ARG A 119 4.18 7.04 -2.41
N LEU A 120 3.03 7.07 -1.75
CA LEU A 120 2.91 6.79 -0.32
C LEU A 120 2.36 5.39 -0.04
N ASP A 121 1.69 4.78 -1.01
CA ASP A 121 1.07 3.46 -0.88
C ASP A 121 1.93 2.41 -1.59
N ARG A 122 2.25 1.33 -0.88
CA ARG A 122 3.00 0.19 -1.41
C ARG A 122 2.46 -1.12 -0.87
N GLY A 123 2.28 -2.10 -1.74
CA GLY A 123 2.00 -3.49 -1.37
C GLY A 123 3.25 -4.33 -1.58
N VAL A 124 3.55 -5.19 -0.61
CA VAL A 124 4.64 -6.17 -0.71
C VAL A 124 4.11 -7.55 -0.34
N ALA A 125 4.76 -8.60 -0.84
CA ALA A 125 4.34 -9.97 -0.62
C ALA A 125 5.51 -10.91 -0.38
N ASN A 126 5.23 -12.00 0.32
CA ASN A 126 6.14 -13.13 0.44
C ASN A 126 5.33 -14.44 0.57
N GLU A 127 5.98 -15.54 0.20
CA GLU A 127 5.51 -16.89 0.52
C GLU A 127 5.59 -17.11 2.04
N VAL A 128 4.69 -17.93 2.58
CA VAL A 128 4.52 -18.18 4.01
C VAL A 128 5.07 -19.55 4.37
#